data_AF-A0A8C6WJY6-F1
#
_entry.id   AF-A0A8C6WJY6-F1
#
_cell.length_a   1.000
_cell.length_b   1.000
_cell.length_c   1.000
_cell.angle_alpha   90.00
_cell.angle_beta   90.00
_cell.angle_gamma   90.00
#
_symmetry.space_group_name_H-M   'P 1'
#
loop_
_entity.id
_entity.type
_entity.pdbx_description
1 polymer ?
#
loop_
_entity_poly.entity_id
_entity_poly.type
_entity_poly.pdbx_seq_one_letter_code
_entity_poly.pdbx_strand_id
1 'polypeptide(L)'
;ILCVENGATKLSWFLSSLCLAVFPLLPVVVHIFYFLFHVLGSSILIPLLSSTRLFHRLLSVLLSLTATYLLLSTGSEALFPPALSWLMFVWINIEQEALLAQGVSGRQELSTIDFAATVDITKIRQLKLDDIRRSYFFVFFIITAFFGTGNIASINSFDPASVYCFLTVFNPFIMGGLMMWKVIIPFIIVMCTFETIQVTTQLSSRSLFLIVLVISDIMALHFFFLVQDYGSWLDIGTSISHYVIVMSMTIFLMVLSVVTHILTSQRLVLWRKSKMHYT
;
A
#
# COMPACT_ATOMS: atom_id res chain seq x y z
N ILE A 1 -14.39 -11.80 25.08
CA ILE A 1 -13.47 -11.73 23.91
C ILE A 1 -13.25 -10.27 23.47
N LEU A 2 -14.28 -9.42 23.46
CA LEU A 2 -14.17 -7.96 23.25
C LEU A 2 -13.30 -7.18 24.27
N CYS A 3 -13.06 -7.71 25.47
CA CYS A 3 -12.26 -7.01 26.49
C CYS A 3 -10.73 -7.13 26.29
N VAL A 4 -10.26 -8.18 25.61
CA VAL A 4 -8.81 -8.44 25.41
C VAL A 4 -8.25 -7.68 24.21
N GLU A 5 -9.08 -7.47 23.19
CA GLU A 5 -8.70 -6.73 21.96
C GLU A 5 -8.47 -5.24 22.25
N ASN A 6 -9.24 -4.67 23.18
CA ASN A 6 -9.00 -3.34 23.76
C ASN A 6 -7.70 -3.27 24.57
N GLY A 7 -7.24 -4.40 25.14
CA GLY A 7 -6.02 -4.45 25.95
C GLY A 7 -4.76 -4.33 25.10
N ALA A 8 -4.69 -5.00 23.96
CA ALA A 8 -3.53 -4.96 23.06
C ALA A 8 -3.38 -3.61 22.34
N THR A 9 -4.50 -3.02 21.91
CA THR A 9 -4.49 -1.65 21.37
C THR A 9 -4.11 -0.65 22.45
N LYS A 10 -4.72 -0.71 23.64
CA LYS A 10 -4.33 0.16 24.78
C LYS A 10 -2.87 -0.03 25.18
N LEU A 11 -2.34 -1.26 25.17
CA LEU A 11 -0.94 -1.56 25.46
C LEU A 11 -0.02 -1.00 24.37
N SER A 12 -0.40 -1.05 23.10
CA SER A 12 0.32 -0.40 22.00
C SER A 12 0.34 1.12 22.15
N TRP A 13 -0.80 1.73 22.48
CA TRP A 13 -0.89 3.17 22.79
C TRP A 13 -0.07 3.54 24.03
N PHE A 14 -0.07 2.68 25.06
CA PHE A 14 0.67 2.89 26.29
C PHE A 14 2.19 2.72 26.09
N LEU A 15 2.63 1.72 25.31
CA LEU A 15 4.02 1.53 24.92
C LEU A 15 4.51 2.66 24.00
N SER A 16 3.65 3.13 23.09
CA SER A 16 3.92 4.30 22.26
C SER A 16 4.05 5.56 23.12
N SER A 17 3.18 5.74 24.12
CA SER A 17 3.23 6.86 25.07
C SER A 17 4.45 6.78 26.01
N LEU A 18 4.87 5.58 26.39
CA LEU A 18 6.05 5.36 27.24
C LEU A 18 7.34 5.60 26.44
N CYS A 19 7.40 5.20 25.16
CA CYS A 19 8.49 5.56 24.26
C CYS A 19 8.55 7.08 24.02
N LEU A 20 7.39 7.75 23.87
CA LEU A 20 7.30 9.21 23.82
C LEU A 20 7.73 9.89 25.13
N ALA A 21 7.62 9.21 26.27
CA ALA A 21 8.07 9.73 27.58
C ALA A 21 9.56 9.52 27.83
N VAL A 22 10.18 8.50 27.24
CA VAL A 22 11.65 8.28 27.25
C VAL A 22 12.36 9.17 26.21
N PHE A 23 11.59 9.76 25.29
CA PHE A 23 12.01 10.69 24.26
C PHE A 23 12.95 11.78 24.80
N PRO A 24 12.75 12.54 25.89
CA PRO A 24 13.65 13.66 26.23
C PRO A 24 15.09 13.30 26.64
N LEU A 25 15.45 12.01 26.79
CA LEU A 25 16.68 11.56 27.49
C LEU A 25 17.82 11.02 26.60
N LEU A 26 17.61 10.88 25.28
CA LEU A 26 18.59 10.28 24.36
C LEU A 26 19.29 11.34 23.48
N PRO A 27 20.53 11.09 23.01
CA PRO A 27 21.21 12.00 22.09
C PRO A 27 20.46 12.11 20.74
N VAL A 28 20.44 13.31 20.14
CA VAL A 28 19.64 13.68 18.96
C VAL A 28 19.80 12.72 17.77
N VAL A 29 20.97 12.12 17.59
CA VAL A 29 21.21 11.14 16.50
C VAL A 29 20.56 9.79 16.80
N VAL A 30 20.64 9.30 18.04
CA VAL A 30 20.00 8.03 18.46
C VAL A 30 18.48 8.18 18.46
N HIS A 31 18.00 9.37 18.80
CA HIS A 31 16.60 9.78 18.70
C HIS A 31 15.97 9.51 17.35
N ILE A 32 16.65 9.99 16.31
CA ILE A 32 16.09 9.95 14.98
C ILE A 32 16.12 8.52 14.44
N PHE A 33 17.20 7.78 14.66
CA PHE A 33 17.27 6.38 14.27
C PHE A 33 16.21 5.52 14.99
N TYR A 34 15.99 5.73 16.29
CA TYR A 34 14.92 5.05 17.01
C TYR A 34 13.53 5.47 16.55
N PHE A 35 13.30 6.76 16.35
CA PHE A 35 12.02 7.29 15.87
C PHE A 35 11.70 6.77 14.47
N LEU A 36 12.66 6.79 13.55
CA LEU A 36 12.52 6.29 12.19
C LEU A 36 12.27 4.78 12.18
N PHE A 37 13.05 4.00 12.94
CA PHE A 37 12.84 2.56 13.06
C PHE A 37 11.50 2.21 13.72
N HIS A 38 11.06 3.00 14.71
CA HIS A 38 9.79 2.81 15.38
C HIS A 38 8.60 3.25 14.51
N VAL A 39 8.71 4.33 13.74
CA VAL A 39 7.66 4.81 12.81
C VAL A 39 7.55 3.87 11.60
N LEU A 40 8.67 3.47 11.00
CA LEU A 40 8.69 2.51 9.90
C LEU A 40 8.22 1.13 10.37
N GLY A 41 8.73 0.66 11.51
CA GLY A 41 8.33 -0.61 12.10
C GLY A 41 6.85 -0.62 12.52
N SER A 42 6.37 0.45 13.15
CA SER A 42 4.96 0.56 13.54
C SER A 42 4.02 0.65 12.34
N SER A 43 4.45 1.25 11.22
CA SER A 43 3.63 1.31 9.99
C SER A 43 3.23 -0.07 9.45
N ILE A 44 4.09 -1.07 9.66
CA ILE A 44 3.88 -2.48 9.29
C ILE A 44 3.24 -3.25 10.46
N LEU A 45 3.70 -3.05 11.68
CA LEU A 45 3.23 -3.80 12.86
C LEU A 45 1.79 -3.47 13.25
N ILE A 46 1.36 -2.20 13.13
CA ILE A 46 -0.01 -1.77 13.50
C ILE A 46 -1.06 -2.51 12.64
N PRO A 47 -0.94 -2.57 11.30
CA PRO A 47 -1.81 -3.40 10.48
C PRO A 47 -1.82 -4.89 10.81
N LEU A 48 -0.66 -5.46 11.16
CA LEU A 48 -0.52 -6.90 11.47
C LEU A 48 -1.12 -7.28 12.83
N LEU A 49 -1.22 -6.33 13.76
CA LEU A 49 -1.84 -6.48 15.07
C LEU A 49 -3.34 -6.16 15.05
N SER A 50 -3.81 -5.49 14.00
CA SER A 50 -5.22 -5.14 13.82
C SER A 50 -6.11 -6.38 13.64
N SER A 51 -7.41 -6.20 13.89
CA SER A 51 -8.41 -7.24 13.63
C SER A 51 -8.41 -7.60 12.14
N THR A 52 -8.74 -8.84 11.81
CA THR A 52 -8.73 -9.34 10.42
C THR A 52 -9.94 -8.90 9.59
N ARG A 53 -10.86 -8.14 10.19
CA ARG A 53 -12.01 -7.52 9.49
C ARG A 53 -11.51 -6.55 8.42
N LEU A 54 -12.04 -6.67 7.21
CA LEU A 54 -11.57 -5.92 6.03
C LEU A 54 -11.44 -4.42 6.31
N PHE A 55 -12.52 -3.80 6.79
CA PHE A 55 -12.58 -2.36 6.99
C PHE A 55 -11.59 -1.85 8.04
N HIS A 56 -11.50 -2.52 9.20
CA HIS A 56 -10.57 -2.12 10.26
C HIS A 56 -9.11 -2.30 9.87
N ARG A 57 -8.80 -3.38 9.14
CA ARG A 57 -7.44 -3.63 8.66
C ARG A 57 -7.04 -2.63 7.59
N LEU A 58 -7.88 -2.41 6.59
CA LEU A 58 -7.64 -1.41 5.54
C LEU A 58 -7.47 0.00 6.13
N LEU A 59 -8.36 0.42 7.02
CA LEU A 59 -8.26 1.74 7.68
C LEU A 59 -6.94 1.85 8.48
N SER A 60 -6.55 0.78 9.18
CA SER A 60 -5.28 0.77 9.92
C SER A 60 -4.06 0.87 9.02
N VAL A 61 -4.06 0.22 7.85
CA VAL A 61 -3.01 0.33 6.82
C VAL A 61 -2.96 1.73 6.22
N LEU A 62 -4.12 2.27 5.81
CA LEU A 62 -4.21 3.60 5.19
C LEU A 62 -3.71 4.68 6.16
N LEU A 63 -4.15 4.63 7.42
CA LEU A 63 -3.81 5.62 8.42
C LEU A 63 -2.32 5.52 8.82
N SER A 64 -1.79 4.31 9.00
CA SER A 64 -0.39 4.11 9.39
C SER A 64 0.57 4.59 8.29
N LEU A 65 0.32 4.19 7.03
CA LEU A 65 1.16 4.54 5.90
C LEU A 65 1.08 6.02 5.52
N THR A 66 -0.13 6.61 5.60
CA THR A 66 -0.30 8.05 5.36
C THR A 66 0.44 8.86 6.41
N ALA A 67 0.37 8.48 7.69
CA ALA A 67 1.12 9.13 8.76
C ALA A 67 2.65 9.05 8.54
N THR A 68 3.16 7.87 8.13
CA THR A 68 4.59 7.71 7.80
C THR A 68 5.02 8.58 6.62
N TYR A 69 4.20 8.70 5.58
CA TYR A 69 4.51 9.56 4.44
C TYR A 69 4.51 11.04 4.82
N LEU A 70 3.54 11.49 5.61
CA LEU A 70 3.45 12.87 6.08
C LEU A 70 4.69 13.28 6.89
N LEU A 71 5.22 12.38 7.72
CA LEU A 71 6.46 12.62 8.45
C LEU A 71 7.67 12.78 7.53
N LEU A 72 7.68 12.08 6.40
CA LEU A 72 8.78 12.09 5.42
C LEU A 72 8.61 13.16 4.33
N SER A 73 7.59 14.02 4.44
CA SER A 73 7.28 15.06 3.46
C SER A 73 7.35 16.44 4.11
N THR A 74 8.09 17.35 3.49
CA THR A 74 8.30 18.73 3.96
C THR A 74 7.54 19.78 3.14
N GLY A 75 6.84 19.37 2.06
CA GLY A 75 6.20 20.28 1.11
C GLY A 75 4.79 19.86 0.66
N SER A 76 4.34 20.41 -0.47
CA SER A 76 3.00 20.20 -1.06
C SER A 76 2.71 18.74 -1.43
N GLU A 77 3.75 17.93 -1.62
CA GLU A 77 3.68 16.48 -1.83
C GLU A 77 2.96 15.74 -0.68
N ALA A 78 2.91 16.34 0.52
CA ALA A 78 2.26 15.75 1.70
C ALA A 78 0.75 15.52 1.51
N LEU A 79 0.10 16.30 0.65
CA LEU A 79 -1.34 16.20 0.40
C LEU A 79 -1.71 15.02 -0.50
N PHE A 80 -0.74 14.44 -1.21
CA PHE A 80 -1.00 13.41 -2.20
C PHE A 80 -1.51 12.09 -1.60
N PRO A 81 -0.85 11.44 -0.61
CA PRO A 81 -1.35 10.19 -0.02
C PRO A 81 -2.71 10.30 0.67
N PRO A 82 -3.03 11.37 1.43
CA PRO A 82 -4.39 11.59 1.93
C PRO A 82 -5.43 11.68 0.81
N ALA A 83 -5.15 12.41 -0.27
CA ALA A 83 -6.06 12.50 -1.42
C ALA A 83 -6.21 11.14 -2.13
N LEU A 84 -5.12 10.39 -2.28
CA LEU A 84 -5.13 9.04 -2.86
C LEU A 84 -5.94 8.07 -2.00
N SER A 85 -5.78 8.09 -0.68
CA SER A 85 -6.54 7.23 0.24
C SER A 85 -8.04 7.56 0.23
N TRP A 86 -8.41 8.83 0.10
CA TRP A 86 -9.79 9.23 -0.12
C TRP A 86 -10.35 8.66 -1.43
N LEU A 87 -9.61 8.80 -2.54
CA LEU A 87 -9.97 8.21 -3.84
C LEU A 87 -10.15 6.69 -3.75
N MET A 88 -9.26 6.00 -3.03
CA MET A 88 -9.36 4.56 -2.81
C MET A 88 -10.63 4.19 -2.05
N PHE A 89 -10.99 4.96 -1.01
CA PHE A 89 -12.23 4.75 -0.27
C PHE A 89 -13.46 4.96 -1.15
N VAL A 90 -13.49 6.03 -1.95
CA VAL A 90 -14.57 6.27 -2.92
C VAL A 90 -14.67 5.12 -3.93
N TRP A 91 -13.54 4.63 -4.44
CA TRP A 91 -13.53 3.52 -5.38
C TRP A 91 -14.11 2.23 -4.78
N ILE A 92 -13.77 1.90 -3.52
CA ILE A 92 -14.38 0.77 -2.81
C ILE A 92 -15.89 0.95 -2.71
N ASN A 93 -16.38 2.13 -2.30
CA ASN A 93 -17.82 2.36 -2.17
C ASN A 93 -18.55 2.23 -3.51
N ILE A 94 -17.98 2.76 -4.61
CA ILE A 94 -18.55 2.61 -5.95
C ILE A 94 -18.65 1.12 -6.34
N GLU A 95 -17.63 0.33 -6.05
CA GLU A 95 -17.65 -1.10 -6.35
C GLU A 95 -18.64 -1.87 -5.47
N GLN A 96 -18.84 -1.46 -4.21
CA GLN A 96 -19.88 -2.03 -3.34
C GLN A 96 -21.29 -1.75 -3.88
N GLU A 97 -21.58 -0.50 -4.24
CA GLU A 97 -22.87 -0.12 -4.81
C GLU A 97 -23.14 -0.82 -6.16
N ALA A 98 -22.10 -0.97 -7.00
CA ALA A 98 -22.21 -1.70 -8.25
C ALA A 98 -22.52 -3.19 -8.02
N LEU A 99 -22.01 -3.80 -6.96
CA LEU A 99 -22.33 -5.19 -6.60
C LEU A 99 -23.78 -5.33 -6.10
N LEU A 100 -24.26 -4.37 -5.31
CA LEU A 100 -25.66 -4.34 -4.84
C LEU A 100 -26.64 -4.19 -6.01
N ALA A 101 -26.33 -3.32 -6.97
CA ALA A 101 -27.16 -3.10 -8.16
C ALA A 101 -27.29 -4.35 -9.06
N GLN A 102 -26.31 -5.27 -9.03
CA GLN A 102 -26.34 -6.52 -9.81
C GLN A 102 -27.20 -7.63 -9.17
N GLY A 103 -27.90 -7.36 -8.07
CA GLY A 103 -28.92 -8.26 -7.53
C GLY A 103 -28.39 -9.54 -6.86
N VAL A 104 -27.10 -9.58 -6.51
CA VAL A 104 -26.56 -10.66 -5.67
C VAL A 104 -27.10 -10.44 -4.25
N SER A 105 -28.24 -11.10 -3.97
CA SER A 105 -29.00 -11.03 -2.73
C SER A 105 -28.24 -11.63 -1.54
N GLY A 106 -27.28 -10.87 -1.04
CA GLY A 106 -26.56 -11.17 0.18
C GLY A 106 -25.96 -9.88 0.71
N ARG A 107 -26.60 -9.28 1.71
CA ARG A 107 -26.05 -8.19 2.52
C ARG A 107 -24.80 -8.72 3.23
N GLN A 108 -23.68 -8.80 2.52
CA GLN A 108 -22.39 -9.17 3.08
C GLN A 108 -21.77 -7.86 3.55
N GLU A 109 -22.11 -7.44 4.77
CA GLU A 109 -21.54 -6.20 5.33
C GLU A 109 -20.01 -6.31 5.33
N LEU A 110 -19.35 -5.27 4.83
CA LEU A 110 -17.89 -5.12 4.77
C LEU A 110 -17.19 -5.39 6.12
N SER A 111 -17.95 -5.30 7.22
CA SER A 111 -17.56 -5.54 8.61
C SER A 111 -17.45 -7.03 8.99
N THR A 112 -18.10 -7.92 8.23
CA THR A 112 -18.20 -9.36 8.53
C THR A 112 -17.26 -10.23 7.71
N ILE A 113 -16.71 -9.68 6.62
CA ILE A 113 -15.76 -10.38 5.75
C ILE A 113 -14.37 -10.29 6.36
N ASP A 114 -13.66 -11.41 6.32
CA ASP A 114 -12.31 -11.56 6.86
C ASP A 114 -11.31 -11.73 5.71
N PHE A 115 -10.17 -11.02 5.74
CA PHE A 115 -9.08 -11.20 4.76
C PHE A 115 -8.46 -12.61 4.80
N ALA A 116 -8.58 -13.30 5.94
CA ALA A 116 -8.10 -14.68 6.11
C ALA A 116 -9.10 -15.73 5.63
N ALA A 117 -10.33 -15.34 5.26
CA ALA A 117 -11.28 -16.27 4.67
C ALA A 117 -10.77 -16.66 3.27
N THR A 118 -10.25 -17.88 3.16
CA THR A 118 -9.95 -18.51 1.87
C THR A 118 -11.19 -18.42 0.99
N VAL A 119 -11.07 -17.69 -0.12
CA VAL A 119 -12.07 -17.63 -1.19
C VAL A 119 -12.41 -19.07 -1.57
N ASP A 120 -13.63 -19.51 -1.26
CA ASP A 120 -14.10 -20.86 -1.55
C ASP A 120 -14.04 -21.07 -3.06
N ILE A 121 -13.20 -22.01 -3.49
CA ILE A 121 -12.94 -22.33 -4.91
C ILE A 121 -14.24 -22.69 -5.65
N THR A 122 -15.26 -23.14 -4.92
CA THR A 122 -16.59 -23.50 -5.42
C THR A 122 -17.48 -22.30 -5.77
N LYS A 123 -17.12 -21.07 -5.38
CA LYS A 123 -17.89 -19.82 -5.66
C LYS A 123 -17.19 -18.86 -6.63
N ILE A 124 -16.16 -19.31 -7.36
CA ILE A 124 -15.46 -18.47 -8.33
C ILE A 124 -16.45 -18.04 -9.43
N ARG A 125 -16.77 -16.74 -9.46
CA ARG A 125 -17.59 -16.12 -10.49
C ARG A 125 -16.85 -16.15 -11.84
N GLN A 126 -17.57 -16.36 -12.93
CA GLN A 126 -17.01 -16.23 -14.28
C GLN A 126 -16.59 -14.78 -14.58
N LEU A 127 -15.52 -14.65 -15.36
CA LEU A 127 -14.95 -13.37 -15.80
C LEU A 127 -16.00 -12.55 -16.56
N LYS A 128 -16.25 -11.32 -16.08
CA LYS A 128 -17.17 -10.35 -16.71
C LYS A 128 -16.39 -9.12 -17.17
N LEU A 129 -17.02 -8.30 -18.03
CA LEU A 129 -16.47 -7.00 -18.43
C LEU A 129 -16.20 -6.07 -17.24
N ASP A 130 -16.95 -6.23 -16.15
CA ASP A 130 -16.71 -5.51 -14.89
C ASP A 130 -15.30 -5.75 -14.34
N ASP A 131 -14.75 -6.94 -14.55
CA ASP A 131 -13.42 -7.33 -14.07
C ASP A 131 -12.32 -6.60 -14.86
N ILE A 132 -12.52 -6.39 -16.17
CA ILE A 132 -11.63 -5.59 -17.01
C ILE A 132 -11.66 -4.13 -16.57
N ARG A 133 -12.85 -3.57 -16.30
CA ARG A 133 -13.00 -2.20 -15.81
C ARG A 133 -12.22 -1.98 -14.52
N ARG A 134 -12.28 -2.93 -13.58
CA ARG A 134 -11.57 -2.86 -12.29
C ARG A 134 -10.07 -2.93 -12.46
N SER A 135 -9.58 -3.85 -13.30
CA SER A 135 -8.15 -3.95 -13.60
C SER A 135 -7.63 -2.69 -14.31
N TYR A 136 -8.44 -2.06 -15.17
CA TYR A 136 -8.09 -0.78 -15.78
C TYR A 136 -7.96 0.35 -14.75
N PHE A 137 -8.95 0.52 -13.86
CA PHE A 137 -8.86 1.52 -12.78
C PHE A 137 -7.68 1.26 -11.85
N PHE A 138 -7.38 -0.01 -11.57
CA PHE A 138 -6.19 -0.38 -10.81
C PHE A 138 -4.91 0.12 -11.49
N VAL A 139 -4.67 -0.20 -12.77
CA VAL A 139 -3.50 0.27 -13.52
C VAL A 139 -3.45 1.80 -13.55
N PHE A 140 -4.59 2.46 -13.75
CA PHE A 140 -4.68 3.92 -13.71
C PHE A 140 -4.23 4.51 -12.36
N PHE A 141 -4.68 3.95 -11.24
CA PHE A 141 -4.28 4.41 -9.92
C PHE A 141 -2.82 4.12 -9.60
N ILE A 142 -2.26 3.02 -10.10
CA ILE A 142 -0.83 2.71 -9.97
C ILE A 142 0.01 3.73 -10.73
N ILE A 143 -0.36 4.06 -11.97
CA ILE A 143 0.33 5.09 -12.74
C ILE A 143 0.20 6.46 -12.08
N THR A 144 -0.98 6.78 -11.54
CA THR A 144 -1.20 8.00 -10.77
C THR A 144 -0.35 8.03 -9.50
N ALA A 145 -0.20 6.91 -8.78
CA ALA A 145 0.67 6.79 -7.61
C ALA A 145 2.14 6.99 -7.96
N PHE A 146 2.59 6.44 -9.09
CA PHE A 146 3.95 6.61 -9.58
C PHE A 146 4.27 8.08 -9.91
N PHE A 147 3.45 8.73 -10.74
CA PHE A 147 3.71 10.12 -11.13
C PHE A 147 3.36 11.13 -10.02
N GLY A 148 2.37 10.84 -9.18
CA GLY A 148 1.87 11.74 -8.14
C GLY A 148 2.79 11.92 -6.93
N THR A 149 3.76 11.01 -6.73
CA THR A 149 4.85 11.23 -5.76
C THR A 149 5.88 12.26 -6.23
N GLY A 150 5.66 12.86 -7.41
CA GLY A 150 6.13 14.21 -7.75
C GLY A 150 7.62 14.33 -8.06
N ASN A 151 8.39 13.24 -8.02
CA ASN A 151 9.85 13.36 -8.05
C ASN A 151 10.61 12.34 -8.91
N ILE A 152 9.93 11.41 -9.58
CA ILE A 152 10.59 10.31 -10.33
C ILE A 152 10.79 10.60 -11.82
N ALA A 153 10.21 11.69 -12.35
CA ALA A 153 10.37 12.05 -13.77
C ALA A 153 11.83 12.36 -14.16
N SER A 154 12.68 12.75 -13.20
CA SER A 154 14.12 12.76 -13.37
C SER A 154 14.80 12.42 -12.05
N ILE A 155 15.80 11.52 -12.06
CA ILE A 155 16.63 11.21 -10.88
C ILE A 155 17.27 12.49 -10.29
N ASN A 156 17.38 13.55 -11.11
CA ASN A 156 17.98 14.84 -10.75
C ASN A 156 17.04 15.81 -10.00
N SER A 157 15.72 15.57 -9.96
CA SER A 157 14.76 16.43 -9.25
C SER A 157 14.53 16.01 -7.80
N PHE A 158 14.98 14.81 -7.41
CA PHE A 158 14.81 14.32 -6.04
C PHE A 158 15.58 15.18 -5.05
N ASP A 159 14.85 16.03 -4.34
CA ASP A 159 15.39 16.86 -3.28
C ASP A 159 15.58 16.04 -1.99
N PRO A 160 16.83 15.80 -1.52
CA PRO A 160 17.09 15.13 -0.25
C PRO A 160 16.66 15.96 0.98
N ALA A 161 16.17 17.20 0.80
CA ALA A 161 15.68 18.06 1.88
C ALA A 161 14.69 17.36 2.82
N SER A 162 13.82 16.49 2.31
CA SER A 162 12.82 15.83 3.15
C SER A 162 13.43 14.81 4.12
N VAL A 163 14.62 14.28 3.82
CA VAL A 163 15.33 13.31 4.67
C VAL A 163 16.38 14.00 5.55
N TYR A 164 16.83 15.21 5.20
CA TYR A 164 17.66 16.03 6.11
C TYR A 164 16.95 16.40 7.42
N CYS A 165 15.61 16.31 7.45
CA CYS A 165 14.85 16.39 8.71
C CYS A 165 15.22 15.27 9.70
N PHE A 166 15.70 14.12 9.19
CA PHE A 166 16.03 12.95 9.99
C PHE A 166 17.52 12.58 10.01
N LEU A 167 18.25 12.84 8.93
CA LEU A 167 19.67 12.53 8.86
C LEU A 167 20.44 13.80 8.54
N THR A 168 21.02 14.42 9.57
CA THR A 168 21.90 15.59 9.41
C THR A 168 23.29 15.21 8.89
N VAL A 169 23.67 13.93 8.99
CA VAL A 169 24.90 13.38 8.43
C VAL A 169 24.57 12.65 7.13
N PHE A 170 25.29 12.99 6.05
CA PHE A 170 25.12 12.34 4.75
C PHE A 170 25.46 10.85 4.84
N ASN A 171 24.44 10.00 4.72
CA ASN A 171 24.61 8.57 4.52
C ASN A 171 23.77 8.15 3.30
N PRO A 172 24.40 7.92 2.13
CA PRO A 172 23.69 7.74 0.86
C PRO A 172 22.79 6.50 0.87
N PHE A 173 23.17 5.45 1.62
CA PHE A 173 22.39 4.22 1.70
C PHE A 173 21.09 4.39 2.49
N ILE A 174 21.16 5.08 3.64
CA ILE A 174 19.98 5.29 4.49
C ILE A 174 19.07 6.37 3.88
N MET A 175 19.68 7.42 3.32
CA MET A 175 19.01 8.47 2.57
C MET A 175 18.23 7.88 1.39
N GLY A 176 18.91 7.09 0.53
CA GLY A 176 18.28 6.40 -0.59
C GLY A 176 17.20 5.40 -0.14
N GLY A 177 17.45 4.64 0.93
CA GLY A 177 16.48 3.69 1.48
C GLY A 177 15.18 4.36 1.96
N LEU A 178 15.28 5.51 2.61
CA LEU A 178 14.11 6.29 3.02
C LEU A 178 13.32 6.84 1.83
N MET A 179 14.03 7.32 0.81
CA MET A 179 13.38 7.77 -0.41
C MET A 179 12.66 6.63 -1.14
N MET A 180 13.29 5.46 -1.24
CA MET A 180 12.64 4.26 -1.79
C MET A 180 11.41 3.88 -0.97
N TRP A 181 11.47 3.94 0.36
CA TRP A 181 10.30 3.69 1.22
C TRP A 181 9.17 4.69 0.97
N LYS A 182 9.49 5.99 0.81
CA LYS A 182 8.51 7.04 0.47
C LYS A 182 7.75 6.71 -0.82
N VAL A 183 8.47 6.25 -1.84
CA VAL A 183 7.92 5.87 -3.14
C VAL A 183 7.02 4.63 -3.03
N ILE A 184 7.37 3.65 -2.20
CA ILE A 184 6.62 2.39 -2.05
C ILE A 184 5.23 2.59 -1.39
N ILE A 185 5.11 3.54 -0.46
CA ILE A 185 3.88 3.77 0.34
C ILE A 185 2.59 3.87 -0.50
N PRO A 186 2.46 4.75 -1.51
CA PRO A 186 1.22 4.87 -2.28
C PRO A 186 0.89 3.63 -3.11
N PHE A 187 1.90 2.85 -3.54
CA PHE A 187 1.65 1.57 -4.19
C PHE A 187 1.03 0.55 -3.24
N ILE A 188 1.52 0.46 -1.99
CA ILE A 188 0.93 -0.43 -0.98
C ILE A 188 -0.54 -0.04 -0.71
N ILE A 189 -0.84 1.27 -0.65
CA ILE A 189 -2.21 1.78 -0.48
C ILE A 189 -3.15 1.29 -1.60
N VAL A 190 -2.73 1.43 -2.86
CA VAL A 190 -3.53 1.01 -4.02
C VAL A 190 -3.67 -0.52 -4.07
N MET A 191 -2.59 -1.26 -3.80
CA MET A 191 -2.60 -2.73 -3.76
C MET A 191 -3.52 -3.29 -2.68
N CYS A 192 -3.49 -2.74 -1.46
CA CYS A 192 -4.35 -3.16 -0.37
C CYS A 192 -5.84 -2.91 -0.69
N THR A 193 -6.12 -1.79 -1.36
CA THR A 193 -7.46 -1.46 -1.86
C THR A 193 -7.92 -2.47 -2.92
N PHE A 194 -7.04 -2.82 -3.86
CA PHE A 194 -7.33 -3.81 -4.89
C PHE A 194 -7.60 -5.21 -4.32
N GLU A 195 -6.80 -5.67 -3.35
CA GLU A 195 -7.07 -6.91 -2.63
C GLU A 195 -8.41 -6.89 -1.91
N THR A 196 -8.78 -5.75 -1.32
CA THR A 196 -10.09 -5.58 -0.67
C THR A 196 -11.22 -5.76 -1.69
N ILE A 197 -11.12 -5.14 -2.87
CA ILE A 197 -12.10 -5.27 -3.95
C ILE A 197 -12.17 -6.73 -4.46
N GLN A 198 -11.04 -7.40 -4.53
CA GLN A 198 -10.97 -8.80 -4.95
C GLN A 198 -11.65 -9.73 -3.94
N VAL A 199 -11.37 -9.59 -2.64
CA VAL A 199 -11.95 -10.40 -1.58
C VAL A 199 -13.46 -10.14 -1.46
N THR A 200 -13.88 -8.89 -1.58
CA THR A 200 -15.32 -8.52 -1.53
C THR A 200 -16.09 -9.02 -2.74
N THR A 201 -15.48 -9.09 -3.93
CA THR A 201 -16.15 -9.64 -5.12
C THR A 201 -15.95 -11.14 -5.32
N GLN A 202 -15.21 -11.83 -4.43
CA GLN A 202 -14.93 -13.28 -4.55
C GLN A 202 -14.31 -13.65 -5.91
N LEU A 203 -13.43 -12.79 -6.43
CA LEU A 203 -12.77 -13.02 -7.72
C LEU A 203 -11.48 -13.82 -7.55
N SER A 204 -11.17 -14.63 -8.55
CA SER A 204 -9.89 -15.34 -8.60
C SER A 204 -8.73 -14.35 -8.76
N SER A 205 -7.80 -14.35 -7.79
CA SER A 205 -6.60 -13.47 -7.78
C SER A 205 -5.80 -13.64 -9.06
N ARG A 206 -5.61 -14.89 -9.46
CA ARG A 206 -4.82 -15.25 -10.64
C ARG A 206 -5.37 -14.61 -11.91
N SER A 207 -6.68 -14.66 -12.13
CA SER A 207 -7.27 -14.16 -13.38
C SER A 207 -7.27 -12.63 -13.44
N LEU A 208 -7.57 -11.94 -12.33
CA LEU A 208 -7.47 -10.48 -12.29
C LEU A 208 -6.03 -9.99 -12.48
N PHE A 209 -5.08 -10.66 -11.82
CA PHE A 209 -3.66 -10.33 -11.96
C PHE A 209 -3.17 -10.53 -13.40
N LEU A 210 -3.61 -11.60 -14.08
CA LEU A 210 -3.32 -11.80 -15.51
C LEU A 210 -3.90 -10.68 -16.37
N ILE A 211 -5.13 -10.22 -16.12
CA ILE A 211 -5.71 -9.08 -16.86
C ILE A 211 -4.88 -7.81 -16.63
N VAL A 212 -4.48 -7.53 -15.39
CA VAL A 212 -3.61 -6.37 -15.06
C VAL A 212 -2.29 -6.46 -15.81
N LEU A 213 -1.66 -7.64 -15.85
CA LEU A 213 -0.42 -7.88 -16.57
C LEU A 213 -0.61 -7.60 -18.07
N VAL A 214 -1.66 -8.16 -18.68
CA VAL A 214 -1.96 -7.95 -20.10
C VAL A 214 -2.19 -6.47 -20.42
N ILE A 215 -2.96 -5.74 -19.61
CA ILE A 215 -3.19 -4.29 -19.80
C ILE A 215 -1.86 -3.53 -19.69
N SER A 216 -1.01 -3.92 -18.76
CA SER A 216 0.29 -3.27 -18.54
C SER A 216 1.27 -3.54 -19.68
N ASP A 217 1.27 -4.75 -20.25
CA ASP A 217 2.07 -5.10 -21.42
C ASP A 217 1.59 -4.36 -22.67
N ILE A 218 0.27 -4.20 -22.86
CA ILE A 218 -0.28 -3.38 -23.95
C ILE A 218 0.20 -1.93 -23.82
N MET A 219 0.18 -1.37 -22.60
CA MET A 219 0.70 -0.04 -22.32
C MET A 219 2.22 0.05 -22.59
N ALA A 220 2.99 -0.98 -22.21
CA ALA A 220 4.43 -1.04 -22.50
C ALA A 220 4.71 -1.07 -24.02
N LEU A 221 3.95 -1.84 -24.79
CA LEU A 221 4.04 -1.88 -26.25
C LEU A 221 3.69 -0.53 -26.87
N HIS A 222 2.70 0.18 -26.34
CA HIS A 222 2.39 1.53 -26.79
C HIS A 222 3.59 2.46 -26.62
N PHE A 223 4.25 2.45 -25.45
CA PHE A 223 5.48 3.22 -25.24
C PHE A 223 6.66 2.75 -26.10
N PHE A 224 6.75 1.45 -26.38
CA PHE A 224 7.76 0.91 -27.29
C PHE A 224 7.63 1.49 -28.70
N PHE A 225 6.41 1.60 -29.23
CA PHE A 225 6.17 2.22 -30.54
C PHE A 225 6.32 3.74 -30.55
N LEU A 226 6.30 4.38 -29.37
CA LEU A 226 6.55 5.81 -29.18
C LEU A 226 8.03 6.14 -28.93
N VAL A 227 8.92 5.14 -28.90
CA VAL A 227 10.36 5.38 -28.82
C VAL A 227 10.80 6.12 -30.08
N GLN A 228 11.50 7.23 -29.88
CA GLN A 228 11.98 8.08 -30.96
C GLN A 228 13.44 7.77 -31.25
N ASP A 229 13.76 7.51 -32.52
CA ASP A 229 15.13 7.34 -33.01
C ASP A 229 15.74 8.64 -33.58
N TYR A 230 15.00 9.74 -33.50
CA TYR A 230 15.35 11.05 -34.05
C TYR A 230 15.04 12.16 -33.02
N GLY A 231 15.77 13.27 -33.08
CA GLY A 231 15.61 14.40 -32.17
C GLY A 231 16.84 14.66 -31.31
N SER A 232 16.66 15.36 -30.19
CA SER A 232 17.75 15.61 -29.25
C SER A 232 18.09 14.34 -28.47
N TRP A 233 19.34 14.21 -28.01
CA TRP A 233 19.74 13.11 -27.12
C TRP A 233 18.87 13.00 -25.87
N LEU A 234 18.32 14.13 -25.39
CA LEU A 234 17.41 14.15 -24.25
C LEU A 234 16.04 13.54 -24.60
N ASP A 235 15.49 13.85 -25.77
CA ASP A 235 14.19 13.31 -26.21
C ASP A 235 14.26 11.80 -26.45
N ILE A 236 15.36 11.36 -27.07
CA ILE A 236 15.66 9.94 -27.26
C ILE A 236 15.78 9.26 -25.89
N GLY A 237 16.57 9.83 -24.98
CA GLY A 237 16.75 9.29 -23.63
C GLY A 237 15.47 9.25 -22.79
N THR A 238 14.60 10.26 -22.90
CA THR A 238 13.33 10.30 -22.16
C THR A 238 12.31 9.31 -22.70
N SER A 239 12.21 9.12 -24.02
CA SER A 239 11.33 8.11 -24.61
C SER A 239 11.74 6.68 -24.19
N ILE A 240 13.03 6.38 -24.18
CA ILE A 240 13.58 5.11 -23.68
C ILE A 240 13.31 4.95 -22.18
N SER A 241 13.51 6.02 -21.40
CA SER A 241 13.26 6.00 -19.96
C SER A 241 11.81 5.71 -19.64
N HIS A 242 10.84 6.32 -20.33
CA HIS A 242 9.41 6.03 -20.15
C HIS A 242 9.06 4.57 -20.41
N TYR A 243 9.62 3.99 -21.48
CA TYR A 243 9.43 2.57 -21.78
C TYR A 243 9.99 1.66 -20.67
N VAL A 244 11.23 1.91 -20.23
CA VAL A 244 11.87 1.14 -19.15
C VAL A 244 11.14 1.31 -17.81
N ILE A 245 10.66 2.52 -17.51
CA ILE A 245 9.85 2.79 -16.32
C ILE A 245 8.58 1.94 -16.33
N VAL A 246 7.84 1.90 -17.43
CA VAL A 246 6.60 1.11 -17.51
C VAL A 246 6.88 -0.38 -17.32
N MET A 247 7.91 -0.93 -17.95
CA MET A 247 8.30 -2.34 -17.77
C MET A 247 8.79 -2.65 -16.35
N SER A 248 9.60 -1.78 -15.75
CA SER A 248 10.06 -1.98 -14.37
C SER A 248 8.92 -1.88 -13.37
N MET A 249 7.94 -1.01 -13.63
CA MET A 249 6.71 -0.93 -12.84
C MET A 249 5.94 -2.24 -12.87
N THR A 250 5.74 -2.89 -14.02
CA THR A 250 4.98 -4.16 -14.07
C THR A 250 5.61 -5.25 -13.20
N ILE A 251 6.94 -5.39 -13.25
CA ILE A 251 7.70 -6.34 -12.43
C ILE A 251 7.59 -5.98 -10.95
N PHE A 252 7.72 -4.69 -10.62
CA PHE A 252 7.62 -4.20 -9.26
C PHE A 252 6.22 -4.45 -8.65
N LEU A 253 5.15 -4.27 -9.43
CA LEU A 253 3.78 -4.59 -9.02
C LEU A 253 3.59 -6.07 -8.72
N MET A 254 4.23 -6.96 -9.49
CA MET A 254 4.20 -8.40 -9.21
C MET A 254 4.78 -8.71 -7.83
N VAL A 255 5.94 -8.14 -7.50
CA VAL A 255 6.58 -8.32 -6.20
C VAL A 255 5.71 -7.72 -5.08
N LEU A 256 5.21 -6.50 -5.28
CA LEU A 256 4.35 -5.83 -4.30
C LEU A 256 3.07 -6.61 -4.01
N SER A 257 2.46 -7.24 -5.01
CA SER A 257 1.22 -8.02 -4.81
C SER A 257 1.41 -9.17 -3.82
N VAL A 258 2.60 -9.79 -3.82
CA VAL A 258 2.94 -10.85 -2.85
C VAL A 258 3.13 -10.24 -1.46
N VAL A 259 3.82 -9.10 -1.38
CA VAL A 259 4.06 -8.40 -0.10
C VAL A 259 2.75 -7.93 0.53
N THR A 260 1.85 -7.32 -0.25
CA THR A 260 0.54 -6.88 0.25
C THR A 260 -0.33 -8.04 0.66
N HIS A 261 -0.29 -9.14 -0.08
CA HIS A 261 -1.07 -10.32 0.29
C HIS A 261 -0.59 -10.89 1.63
N ILE A 262 0.71 -10.90 1.88
CA ILE A 262 1.26 -11.29 3.19
C ILE A 262 0.85 -10.28 4.27
N LEU A 263 0.98 -8.99 4.00
CA LEU A 263 0.63 -7.89 4.91
C LEU A 263 -0.86 -7.91 5.29
N THR A 264 -1.71 -8.40 4.40
CA THR A 264 -3.17 -8.34 4.50
C THR A 264 -3.80 -9.69 4.90
N SER A 265 -3.14 -10.82 4.64
CA SER A 265 -3.64 -12.16 5.01
C SER A 265 -3.16 -12.59 6.40
N GLN A 266 -1.90 -12.32 6.76
CA GLN A 266 -1.33 -12.87 7.99
C GLN A 266 -1.71 -12.04 9.22
N ARG A 267 -2.33 -12.68 10.23
CA ARG A 267 -2.48 -12.09 11.56
C ARG A 267 -1.37 -12.60 12.46
N LEU A 268 -0.60 -11.70 13.08
CA LEU A 268 0.30 -12.09 14.16
C LEU A 268 -0.56 -12.40 15.40
N VAL A 269 -0.87 -13.67 15.62
CA VAL A 269 -1.49 -14.13 16.86
C VAL A 269 -0.42 -14.15 17.95
N LEU A 270 -0.18 -12.97 18.53
CA LEU A 270 0.60 -12.87 19.76
C LEU A 270 -0.22 -13.50 20.90
N TRP A 271 0.37 -14.53 21.50
CA TRP A 271 -0.14 -15.34 22.62
C TRP A 271 -1.08 -16.50 22.22
N ARG A 272 -0.46 -17.66 21.92
CA ARG A 272 -1.09 -18.97 22.10
C ARG A 272 -1.46 -19.09 23.58
N LYS A 273 -2.73 -18.82 23.93
CA LYS A 273 -3.27 -19.12 25.26
C LYS A 273 -2.94 -20.58 25.56
N SER A 274 -1.99 -20.82 26.46
CA SER A 274 -1.80 -22.14 27.03
C SER A 274 -3.14 -22.54 27.65
N LYS A 275 -3.76 -23.60 27.12
CA LYS A 275 -4.95 -24.18 27.73
C LYS A 275 -4.54 -24.72 29.09
N MET A 276 -4.73 -23.95 30.15
CA MET A 276 -4.76 -24.46 31.51
C MET A 276 -6.05 -25.28 31.64
N HIS A 277 -5.91 -26.61 31.55
CA HIS A 277 -6.92 -27.55 32.02
C HIS A 277 -7.03 -27.36 33.54
N TYR A 278 -8.15 -26.81 34.02
CA TYR A 278 -8.55 -26.97 35.41
C TYR A 278 -9.33 -28.29 35.49
N THR A 279 -8.73 -29.28 36.13
CA THR A 279 -9.40 -30.42 36.77
C THR A 279 -9.90 -30.01 38.13
#